data_AF-M0NFD9-F1
#
_entry.id   AF-M0NFD9-F1
#
_cell.length_a   1.000
_cell.length_b   1.000
_cell.length_c   1.000
_cell.angle_alpha   90.00
_cell.angle_beta   90.00
_cell.angle_gamma   90.00
#
_symmetry.space_group_name_H-M   'P 1'
#
loop_
_entity.id
_entity.type
_entity.pdbx_description
1 polymer ?
#
loop_
_entity_poly.entity_id
_entity_poly.type
_entity_poly.pdbx_seq_one_letter_code
_entity_poly.pdbx_strand_id
1 'polypeptide(L)'
;MGAGSLLPAISPWIGAIGSFMTGSNTSSNILFSVLQYNAAETVGVSRMIAVSLQNVGGGLGNMVSVLNVAAICGVVGITGREGDLLRKAIIPMAVFAVFAGLFGMLLTYVLVPGLF
;
A
#
# COMPACT_ATOMS: atom_id res chain seq x y z
N MET A 1 0.30 -19.93 -15.88
CA MET A 1 -0.30 -19.01 -14.89
C MET A 1 0.83 -18.45 -14.04
N GLY A 2 1.43 -17.34 -14.49
CA GLY A 2 2.61 -16.76 -13.84
C GLY A 2 2.24 -15.83 -12.69
N ALA A 3 3.23 -15.48 -11.87
CA ALA A 3 3.12 -14.61 -10.69
C ALA A 3 2.37 -13.27 -10.91
N GLY A 4 2.17 -12.86 -12.17
CA GLY A 4 1.37 -11.69 -12.52
C GLY A 4 -0.07 -11.72 -11.98
N SER A 5 -0.71 -12.89 -11.83
CA SER A 5 -2.08 -12.93 -11.28
C SER A 5 -2.18 -12.49 -9.81
N LEU A 6 -1.05 -12.44 -9.11
CA LEU A 6 -0.96 -11.96 -7.72
C LEU A 6 -0.70 -10.45 -7.64
N LEU A 7 -0.51 -9.75 -8.76
CA LEU A 7 -0.19 -8.32 -8.78
C LEU A 7 -1.21 -7.46 -7.99
N PRO A 8 -2.55 -7.66 -8.10
CA PRO A 8 -3.51 -6.91 -7.29
C PRO A 8 -3.35 -7.15 -5.78
N ALA A 9 -2.96 -8.37 -5.38
CA ALA A 9 -2.71 -8.66 -3.97
C ALA A 9 -1.41 -8.05 -3.45
N ILE A 10 -0.41 -7.86 -4.32
CA ILE A 10 0.92 -7.34 -3.95
C ILE A 10 0.97 -5.81 -4.03
N SER A 11 0.21 -5.18 -4.93
CA SER A 11 0.17 -3.72 -5.12
C SER A 11 -0.02 -2.92 -3.82
N PRO A 12 -0.97 -3.23 -2.92
CA PRO A 12 -1.13 -2.46 -1.68
C PRO A 12 0.07 -2.60 -0.73
N TRP A 13 0.83 -3.69 -0.79
CA TRP A 13 2.06 -3.84 0.01
C TRP A 13 3.19 -2.98 -0.51
N ILE A 14 3.33 -2.88 -1.84
CA ILE A 14 4.32 -2.00 -2.47
C ILE A 14 4.02 -0.54 -2.13
N GLY A 15 2.75 -0.16 -2.14
CA GLY A 15 2.26 1.13 -1.61
C GLY A 15 2.65 1.36 -0.17
N ALA A 16 2.37 0.38 0.70
CA ALA A 16 2.64 0.49 2.12
C ALA A 16 4.13 0.65 2.41
N ILE A 17 5.00 -0.12 1.75
CA ILE A 17 6.46 -0.04 1.92
C ILE A 17 6.96 1.32 1.43
N GLY A 18 6.49 1.78 0.27
CA GLY A 18 6.90 3.07 -0.27
C GLY A 18 6.53 4.23 0.67
N SER A 19 5.32 4.24 1.21
CA SER A 19 4.91 5.29 2.14
C SER A 19 5.53 5.14 3.53
N PHE A 20 5.85 3.93 3.96
CA PHE A 20 6.60 3.69 5.20
C PHE A 20 7.99 4.35 5.14
N MET A 21 8.72 4.11 4.04
CA MET A 21 10.06 4.66 3.81
C MET A 21 10.06 6.17 3.56
N THR A 22 9.14 6.66 2.73
CA THR A 22 9.08 8.08 2.34
C THR A 22 8.36 8.98 3.34
N GLY A 23 7.51 8.41 4.20
CA GLY A 23 6.64 9.17 5.12
C GLY A 23 5.54 9.97 4.44
N SER A 24 5.25 9.70 3.16
CA SER A 24 4.21 10.40 2.42
C SER A 24 3.59 9.53 1.33
N ASN A 25 2.26 9.47 1.33
CA ASN A 25 1.50 8.76 0.29
C ASN A 25 1.79 9.33 -1.11
N THR A 26 1.94 10.64 -1.25
CA THR A 26 2.23 11.30 -2.53
C THR A 26 3.60 10.88 -3.06
N SER A 27 4.62 10.86 -2.20
CA SER A 27 5.97 10.46 -2.59
C SER A 27 6.02 8.99 -2.99
N SER A 28 5.35 8.11 -2.24
CA SER A 28 5.19 6.69 -2.59
C SER A 28 4.55 6.49 -3.96
N ASN A 29 3.45 7.22 -4.25
CA ASN A 29 2.77 7.12 -5.54
C ASN A 29 3.63 7.61 -6.70
N ILE A 30 4.35 8.72 -6.53
CA ILE A 30 5.29 9.19 -7.57
C ILE A 30 6.36 8.13 -7.86
N LEU A 31 6.86 7.46 -6.81
CA LEU A 31 7.94 6.48 -6.93
C LEU A 31 7.48 5.16 -7.56
N PHE A 32 6.29 4.67 -7.22
CA PHE A 32 5.89 3.29 -7.53
C PHE A 32 4.62 3.16 -8.39
N SER A 33 3.79 4.20 -8.55
CA SER A 33 2.58 4.08 -9.39
C SER A 33 2.90 3.82 -10.85
N VAL A 34 4.00 4.38 -11.37
CA VAL A 34 4.44 4.10 -12.76
C VAL A 34 4.89 2.63 -12.88
N LEU A 35 5.57 2.09 -11.87
CA LEU A 35 5.95 0.68 -11.85
C LEU A 35 4.71 -0.24 -11.84
N GLN A 36 3.71 0.07 -11.01
CA GLN A 36 2.46 -0.68 -10.97
C GLN A 36 1.67 -0.59 -12.28
N TYR A 37 1.65 0.59 -12.90
CA TYR A 37 0.99 0.81 -14.18
C TYR A 37 1.58 -0.07 -15.30
N ASN A 38 2.91 -0.08 -15.44
CA ASN A 38 3.61 -0.89 -16.43
C ASN A 38 3.53 -2.39 -16.11
N ALA A 39 3.59 -2.77 -14.84
CA ALA A 39 3.45 -4.17 -14.42
C ALA A 39 2.04 -4.70 -14.71
N ALA A 40 1.00 -3.88 -14.48
CA ALA A 40 -0.38 -4.21 -14.81
C ALA A 40 -0.57 -4.43 -16.32
N GLU A 41 0.00 -3.54 -17.14
CA GLU A 41 0.00 -3.68 -18.60
C GLU A 41 0.69 -4.96 -19.08
N THR A 42 1.84 -5.31 -18.49
CA THR A 42 2.59 -6.53 -18.86
C THR A 42 1.83 -7.81 -18.52
N VAL A 43 1.07 -7.78 -17.43
CA VAL A 43 0.31 -8.94 -16.93
C VAL A 43 -1.09 -9.03 -17.55
N GLY A 44 -1.59 -7.96 -18.17
CA GLY A 44 -2.95 -7.90 -18.72
C GLY A 44 -4.01 -7.74 -17.64
N VAL A 45 -3.71 -7.03 -16.55
CA VAL A 45 -4.68 -6.64 -15.51
C VAL A 45 -4.92 -5.13 -15.55
N SER A 46 -6.08 -4.69 -15.05
CA SER A 46 -6.45 -3.27 -15.10
C SER A 46 -5.42 -2.38 -14.43
N ARG A 47 -4.90 -1.41 -15.20
CA ARG A 47 -3.92 -0.42 -14.71
C ARG A 47 -4.52 0.47 -13.63
N MET A 48 -5.79 0.82 -13.79
CA MET A 48 -6.55 1.64 -12.83
C MET A 48 -6.68 0.93 -11.47
N ILE A 49 -6.97 -0.37 -11.48
CA ILE A 49 -7.09 -1.16 -10.25
C ILE A 49 -5.71 -1.29 -9.58
N ALA A 50 -4.66 -1.59 -10.35
CA ALA A 50 -3.31 -1.70 -9.81
C ALA A 50 -2.82 -0.39 -9.15
N VAL A 51 -3.02 0.76 -9.81
CA VAL A 51 -2.60 2.07 -9.27
C VAL A 51 -3.48 2.54 -8.12
N SER A 52 -4.78 2.24 -8.13
CA SER A 52 -5.65 2.56 -6.99
C SER A 52 -5.30 1.74 -5.75
N LEU A 53 -5.00 0.45 -5.91
CA LEU A 53 -4.53 -0.42 -4.81
C LEU A 53 -3.19 0.07 -4.25
N GLN A 54 -2.28 0.54 -5.10
CA GLN A 54 -1.03 1.18 -4.68
C GLN A 54 -1.30 2.40 -3.80
N ASN A 55 -2.23 3.27 -4.19
CA ASN A 55 -2.61 4.45 -3.42
C ASN A 55 -3.28 4.09 -2.08
N VAL A 56 -4.13 3.07 -2.06
CA VAL A 56 -4.69 2.53 -0.80
C VAL A 56 -3.56 2.03 0.10
N GLY A 57 -2.65 1.23 -0.45
CA GLY A 57 -1.45 0.76 0.23
C GLY A 57 -0.60 1.88 0.80
N GLY A 58 -0.37 2.94 0.01
CA GLY A 58 0.38 4.12 0.43
C GLY A 58 -0.28 4.82 1.62
N GLY A 59 -1.60 4.98 1.62
CA GLY A 59 -2.33 5.48 2.79
C GLY A 59 -2.10 4.61 4.04
N LEU A 60 -2.12 3.29 3.88
CA LEU A 60 -1.88 2.35 4.98
C LEU A 60 -0.43 2.42 5.50
N GLY A 61 0.55 2.51 4.61
CA GLY A 61 1.97 2.67 4.95
C GLY A 61 2.28 3.99 5.64
N ASN A 62 1.54 5.04 5.31
CA ASN A 62 1.71 6.35 5.93
C ASN A 62 1.39 6.32 7.43
N MET A 63 0.42 5.49 7.85
CA MET A 63 0.07 5.31 9.26
C MET A 63 1.21 4.73 10.10
N VAL A 64 2.08 3.93 9.48
CA VAL A 64 3.21 3.25 10.15
C VAL A 64 4.56 3.90 9.85
N SER A 65 4.60 5.02 9.14
CA SER A 65 5.87 5.67 8.83
C SER A 65 6.59 6.13 10.09
N VAL A 66 7.87 5.79 10.20
CA VAL A 66 8.74 6.19 11.32
C VAL A 66 8.79 7.71 11.45
N LEU A 67 8.81 8.45 10.33
CA LEU A 67 8.83 9.91 10.34
C LEU A 67 7.56 10.48 11.00
N ASN A 68 6.39 9.94 10.64
CA ASN A 68 5.11 10.40 11.20
C ASN A 68 4.98 10.01 12.67
N VAL A 69 5.38 8.79 13.03
CA VAL A 69 5.35 8.30 14.41
C VAL A 69 6.26 9.13 15.31
N ALA A 70 7.48 9.45 14.86
CA ALA A 70 8.42 10.29 15.60
C ALA A 70 7.89 11.72 15.77
N ALA A 71 7.30 12.31 14.72
CA ALA A 71 6.68 13.63 14.79
C ALA A 71 5.53 13.67 15.81
N ILE A 72 4.65 12.66 15.83
CA ILE A 72 3.56 12.55 16.82
C ILE A 72 4.13 12.41 18.22
N CYS A 73 5.14 11.56 18.42
CA CYS A 73 5.77 11.38 19.73
C CYS A 73 6.40 12.68 20.24
N GLY A 74 7.01 13.48 19.37
CA GLY A 74 7.53 14.81 19.68
C GLY A 74 6.44 15.80 20.11
N VAL A 75 5.27 15.80 19.45
CA VAL A 75 4.16 16.71 19.77
C VAL A 75 3.42 16.30 21.05
N VAL A 76 3.24 15.00 21.28
CA VAL A 76 2.53 14.47 22.47
C VAL A 76 3.47 14.36 23.69
N GLY A 77 4.77 14.53 23.50
CA GLY A 77 5.77 14.44 24.57
C GLY A 77 6.06 13.00 25.02
N ILE A 78 5.80 12.01 24.16
CA ILE A 78 6.07 10.60 24.44
C ILE A 78 7.51 10.30 24.03
N THR A 79 8.39 10.03 24.98
CA THR A 79 9.79 9.66 24.73
C THR A 79 10.03 8.18 24.96
N GLY A 80 10.82 7.55 24.07
CA GLY A 80 11.25 6.16 24.20
C GLY A 80 10.18 5.10 23.93
N ARG A 81 8.97 5.48 23.47
CA ARG A 81 7.87 4.56 23.15
C ARG A 81 7.41 4.61 21.68
N GLU A 82 8.22 5.16 20.79
CA GLU A 82 7.96 5.18 19.34
C GLU A 82 7.76 3.77 18.78
N GLY A 83 8.60 2.82 19.23
CA GLY A 83 8.52 1.42 18.84
C GLY A 83 7.21 0.74 19.26
N ASP A 84 6.66 1.09 20.43
CA ASP A 84 5.38 0.56 20.90
C ASP A 84 4.22 1.06 20.03
N LEU A 85 4.27 2.33 19.63
CA LEU A 85 3.26 2.92 18.75
C LEU A 85 3.34 2.32 17.35
N LEU A 86 4.55 2.19 16.81
CA LEU A 86 4.80 1.53 15.53
C LEU A 86 4.29 0.09 15.53
N ARG A 87 4.60 -0.69 16.57
CA ARG A 87 4.18 -2.10 16.70
C ARG A 87 2.67 -2.23 16.77
N LYS A 88 1.99 -1.30 17.46
CA LYS A 88 0.53 -1.23 17.49
C LYS A 88 -0.08 -0.85 16.15
N ALA A 89 0.57 -0.01 15.37
CA ALA A 89 0.10 0.44 14.06
C ALA A 89 0.34 -0.57 12.93
N ILE A 90 1.38 -1.42 13.04
CA ILE A 90 1.70 -2.46 12.03
C ILE A 90 0.57 -3.49 11.90
N ILE A 91 -0.06 -3.89 13.00
CA ILE A 91 -1.14 -4.88 12.98
C ILE A 91 -2.34 -4.40 12.14
N PRO A 92 -2.96 -3.24 12.40
CA PRO A 92 -4.06 -2.75 11.57
C PRO A 92 -3.61 -2.48 10.13
N MET A 93 -2.40 -1.95 9.92
CA MET A 93 -1.85 -1.78 8.56
C MET A 93 -1.85 -3.11 7.79
N ALA A 94 -1.31 -4.18 8.38
CA ALA A 94 -1.24 -5.49 7.75
C ALA A 94 -2.64 -6.08 7.48
N VAL A 95 -3.57 -5.97 8.43
CA VAL A 95 -4.95 -6.44 8.27
C VAL A 95 -5.64 -5.71 7.10
N PHE A 96 -5.53 -4.38 7.04
CA PHE A 96 -6.11 -3.60 5.95
C PHE A 96 -5.40 -3.84 4.62
N ALA A 97 -4.09 -4.10 4.60
CA ALA A 97 -3.35 -4.41 3.38
C ALA A 97 -3.76 -5.76 2.79
N VAL A 98 -3.93 -6.79 3.64
CA VAL A 98 -4.50 -8.09 3.23
C VAL A 98 -5.91 -7.91 2.69
N PHE A 99 -6.76 -7.16 3.41
CA PHE A 99 -8.13 -6.91 2.98
C PHE A 99 -8.20 -6.18 1.63
N ALA A 100 -7.39 -5.13 1.45
CA ALA A 100 -7.29 -4.39 0.20
C ALA A 100 -6.78 -5.28 -0.95
N GLY A 101 -5.81 -6.16 -0.70
CA GLY A 101 -5.28 -7.08 -1.70
C GLY A 101 -6.31 -8.14 -2.13
N LEU A 102 -7.04 -8.73 -1.17
CA LEU A 102 -8.13 -9.67 -1.44
C LEU A 102 -9.28 -9.00 -2.19
N PHE A 103 -9.65 -7.79 -1.78
CA PHE A 103 -10.68 -7.00 -2.45
C PHE A 103 -10.25 -6.60 -3.86
N GLY A 104 -8.99 -6.21 -4.04
CA GLY A 104 -8.38 -5.93 -5.33
C GLY A 104 -8.44 -7.14 -6.28
N MET A 105 -8.09 -8.33 -5.80
CA MET A 105 -8.26 -9.57 -6.57
C MET A 105 -9.72 -9.82 -6.96
N LEU A 106 -10.66 -9.65 -6.02
CA LEU A 106 -12.08 -9.82 -6.30
C LEU A 106 -12.57 -8.83 -7.37
N LEU A 107 -12.14 -7.56 -7.29
CA LEU A 107 -12.48 -6.55 -8.29
C LEU A 107 -11.90 -6.87 -9.66
N THR A 108 -10.63 -7.26 -9.74
CA THR A 108 -9.95 -7.57 -11.00
C THR A 108 -10.53 -8.81 -11.69
N TYR A 109 -10.86 -9.87 -10.93
CA TYR A 109 -11.25 -11.16 -11.53
C TYR A 109 -12.74 -11.45 -11.55
N VAL A 110 -13.52 -10.92 -10.60
CA VAL A 110 -14.95 -11.25 -10.44
C VAL A 110 -15.84 -10.11 -10.89
N LEU A 111 -15.54 -8.87 -10.47
CA LEU A 111 -16.47 -7.76 -10.66
C LEU A 111 -16.25 -7.01 -11.99
N VAL A 112 -14.99 -6.82 -12.40
CA VAL A 112 -14.69 -6.10 -13.65
C VAL A 112 -13.57 -6.77 -14.46
N PRO A 113 -13.81 -7.99 -14.99
CA PRO A 113 -12.85 -8.68 -15.85
C PRO A 113 -12.58 -7.96 -17.19
N GLY A 114 -13.34 -6.90 -17.51
CA GLY A 114 -13.23 -6.12 -18.75
C GLY A 114 -12.69 -4.70 -18.59
N LEU A 115 -12.17 -4.31 -17.42
CA LEU A 115 -11.50 -3.03 -17.25
C LEU A 115 -10.07 -3.15 -17.80
N PHE A 116 -9.93 -2.75 -19.07
CA PHE A 116 -8.74 -2.79 -19.93
C PHE A 116 -7.38 -2.52 -19.23
#